data_AF-C7Z2U5-F1
#
_entry.id   AF-C7Z2U5-F1
#
_cell.length_a   1.000
_cell.length_b   1.000
_cell.length_c   1.000
_cell.angle_alpha   90.00
_cell.angle_beta   90.00
_cell.angle_gamma   90.00
#
_symmetry.space_group_name_H-M   'P 1'
#
loop_
_entity.id
_entity.type
_entity.pdbx_description
1 polymer ?
#
loop_
_entity_poly.entity_id
_entity_poly.type
_entity_poly.pdbx_seq_one_letter_code
_entity_poly.pdbx_strand_id
1 'polypeptide(L)'
;MAPVFTYADVQSHNTKDDLYLIIRGKVYNASSFINDHPGGSDILLEVAGKDATEAYDDTEHSEEADEVLEDLLVGILSSDSNSAPQGANQPVTQEPAAQVATKTLQPDHFQEFKLVEKTIISHNVAIYRFNLPSPESILGLPIGQHISISAQIPQPDGTSKEVTRSYTPISGDDQPGCFDLLIKSYPQGNISRYIDTLVPGQNIHVRGPKGSFVYTPNMVRHFGMIAGGTGITPMLQIINAIVRGRASGDVTQVDLIFANVNSEDILLKERLDALAKVDAGVRIHYVLNNPPAGWTGGVGFVGADMVSKWLPKPKNDIKILLCGPPPMISAMKKITQSLGYDAARPASKLEDQVFAF
;
A
#
# COMPACT_ATOMS: atom_id res chain seq x y z
N MET A 1 29.16 -29.34 2.06
CA MET A 1 27.98 -28.64 2.61
C MET A 1 28.09 -27.19 2.20
N ALA A 2 27.02 -26.60 1.67
CA ALA A 2 27.02 -25.17 1.38
C ALA A 2 27.21 -24.40 2.71
N PRO A 3 28.03 -23.33 2.74
CA PRO A 3 28.14 -22.48 3.91
C PRO A 3 26.78 -21.96 4.36
N VAL A 4 26.55 -21.92 5.68
CA VAL A 4 25.30 -21.44 6.28
C VAL A 4 25.58 -20.07 6.90
N PHE A 5 24.76 -19.08 6.52
CA PHE A 5 24.85 -17.71 6.99
C PHE A 5 23.65 -17.37 7.87
N THR A 6 23.85 -16.53 8.88
CA THR A 6 22.76 -15.84 9.58
C THR A 6 22.47 -14.50 8.89
N TYR A 7 21.33 -13.88 9.21
CA TYR A 7 21.04 -12.53 8.74
C TYR A 7 22.11 -11.52 9.19
N ALA A 8 22.62 -11.66 10.41
CA ALA A 8 23.66 -10.78 10.94
C ALA A 8 24.97 -10.91 10.17
N ASP A 9 25.33 -12.12 9.72
CA ASP A 9 26.51 -12.35 8.89
C ASP A 9 26.38 -11.62 7.54
N VAL A 10 25.22 -11.70 6.90
CA VAL A 10 24.97 -11.00 5.63
C VAL A 10 24.93 -9.48 5.82
N GLN A 11 24.35 -8.99 6.92
CA GLN A 11 24.14 -7.56 7.17
C GLN A 11 25.45 -6.75 7.24
N SER A 12 26.56 -7.36 7.67
CA SER A 12 27.87 -6.70 7.67
C SER A 12 28.45 -6.47 6.26
N HIS A 13 28.00 -7.21 5.25
CA HIS A 13 28.50 -7.14 3.87
C HIS A 13 27.64 -6.19 3.03
N ASN A 14 27.72 -4.89 3.34
CA ASN A 14 26.83 -3.85 2.81
C ASN A 14 27.52 -2.72 2.05
N THR A 15 28.75 -2.94 1.55
CA THR A 15 29.54 -1.93 0.84
C THR A 15 29.85 -2.36 -0.59
N LYS A 16 30.34 -1.44 -1.43
CA LYS A 16 30.63 -1.73 -2.84
C LYS A 16 31.68 -2.84 -3.03
N ASP A 17 32.69 -2.89 -2.16
CA ASP A 17 33.78 -3.87 -2.24
C ASP A 17 33.50 -5.13 -1.40
N ASP A 18 32.39 -5.15 -0.68
CA ASP A 18 31.95 -6.24 0.20
C ASP A 18 30.41 -6.26 0.27
N LEU A 19 29.78 -6.86 -0.74
CA LEU A 19 28.35 -6.81 -1.02
C LEU A 19 27.75 -8.21 -1.07
N TYR A 20 26.94 -8.55 -0.07
CA TYR A 20 26.20 -9.81 -0.05
C TYR A 20 24.70 -9.53 -0.12
N LEU A 21 23.95 -10.45 -0.75
CA LEU A 21 22.50 -10.36 -0.91
C LEU A 21 21.87 -11.70 -0.57
N ILE A 22 20.69 -11.68 0.04
CA ILE A 22 19.85 -12.88 0.17
C ILE A 22 18.81 -12.85 -0.94
N ILE A 23 18.72 -13.89 -1.76
CA ILE A 23 17.65 -14.07 -2.75
C ILE A 23 17.09 -15.49 -2.59
N ARG A 24 15.78 -15.60 -2.33
CA ARG A 24 15.04 -16.85 -2.14
C ARG A 24 15.71 -17.79 -1.12
N GLY A 25 16.23 -17.21 -0.01
CA GLY A 25 16.90 -17.94 1.07
C GLY A 25 18.33 -18.41 0.77
N LYS A 26 18.89 -18.03 -0.37
CA LYS A 26 20.29 -18.26 -0.75
C LYS A 26 21.10 -16.97 -0.60
N VAL A 27 22.38 -17.07 -0.28
CA VAL A 27 23.28 -15.93 -0.05
C VAL A 27 24.27 -15.83 -1.19
N TYR A 28 24.38 -14.64 -1.77
CA TYR A 28 25.17 -14.34 -2.96
C TYR A 28 26.19 -13.25 -2.66
N ASN A 29 27.43 -13.41 -3.10
CA ASN A 29 28.46 -12.37 -3.04
C ASN A 29 28.53 -11.68 -4.40
N ALA A 30 28.01 -10.45 -4.49
CA ALA A 30 27.96 -9.67 -5.72
C ALA A 30 29.04 -8.58 -5.80
N SER A 31 30.05 -8.61 -4.92
CA SER A 31 31.14 -7.61 -4.86
C SER A 31 31.90 -7.48 -6.19
N SER A 32 32.14 -8.60 -6.87
CA SER A 32 32.81 -8.60 -8.19
C SER A 32 31.89 -8.21 -9.34
N PHE A 33 30.57 -8.29 -9.16
CA PHE A 33 29.57 -8.09 -10.21
C PHE A 33 28.92 -6.70 -10.19
N ILE A 34 29.04 -5.97 -9.08
CA ILE A 34 28.31 -4.71 -8.86
C ILE A 34 28.46 -3.67 -9.98
N ASN A 35 29.63 -3.57 -10.60
CA ASN A 35 29.88 -2.61 -11.68
C ASN A 35 29.35 -3.08 -13.05
N ASP A 36 29.12 -4.39 -13.20
CA ASP A 36 28.66 -5.02 -14.43
C ASP A 36 27.13 -5.26 -14.42
N HIS A 37 26.46 -4.96 -13.31
CA HIS A 37 25.01 -5.10 -13.17
C HIS A 37 24.26 -4.18 -14.16
N PRO A 38 23.46 -4.74 -15.09
CA PRO A 38 22.78 -3.95 -16.14
C PRO A 38 21.79 -2.90 -15.62
N GLY A 39 21.23 -3.10 -14.42
CA GLY A 39 20.37 -2.12 -13.72
C GLY A 39 21.13 -0.98 -13.03
N GLY A 40 22.46 -0.99 -13.10
CA GLY A 40 23.36 -0.05 -12.42
C GLY A 40 23.77 -0.53 -11.01
N SER A 41 24.93 -0.05 -10.56
CA SER A 41 25.51 -0.41 -9.25
C SER A 41 24.67 0.07 -8.07
N ASP A 42 23.95 1.18 -8.24
CA ASP A 42 23.19 1.82 -7.16
C ASP A 42 22.04 0.93 -6.69
N ILE A 43 21.42 0.16 -7.60
CA ILE A 43 20.33 -0.76 -7.26
C ILE A 43 20.81 -1.91 -6.38
N LEU A 44 22.00 -2.47 -6.65
CA LEU A 44 22.57 -3.52 -5.79
C LEU A 44 23.02 -2.96 -4.43
N LEU A 45 23.53 -1.73 -4.39
CA LEU A 45 23.91 -1.06 -3.13
C LEU A 45 22.69 -0.80 -2.23
N GLU A 46 21.52 -0.53 -2.79
CA GLU A 46 20.29 -0.32 -2.01
C GLU A 46 19.88 -1.55 -1.19
N VAL A 47 20.16 -2.74 -1.72
CA VAL A 47 19.84 -4.03 -1.10
C VAL A 47 21.05 -4.73 -0.48
N ALA A 48 22.24 -4.13 -0.54
CA ALA A 48 23.47 -4.68 0.04
C ALA A 48 23.31 -5.04 1.52
N GLY A 49 23.69 -6.26 1.88
CA GLY A 49 23.56 -6.84 3.21
C GLY A 49 22.12 -7.20 3.61
N LYS A 50 21.18 -7.28 2.67
CA LYS A 50 19.76 -7.53 2.94
C LYS A 50 19.20 -8.67 2.08
N ASP A 51 17.96 -9.02 2.37
CA ASP A 51 17.14 -9.84 1.49
C ASP A 51 16.59 -9.01 0.33
N ALA A 52 17.10 -9.33 -0.85
CA ALA A 52 16.82 -8.71 -2.13
C ALA A 52 15.85 -9.55 -2.97
N THR A 53 15.25 -10.61 -2.41
CA THR A 53 14.34 -11.50 -3.16
C THR A 53 13.25 -10.73 -3.88
N GLU A 54 12.62 -9.76 -3.20
CA GLU A 54 11.56 -8.93 -3.77
C GLU A 54 12.09 -8.02 -4.89
N ALA A 55 13.21 -7.34 -4.67
CA ALA A 55 13.84 -6.49 -5.69
C ALA A 55 14.26 -7.29 -6.94
N TYR A 56 14.70 -8.54 -6.74
CA TYR A 56 15.06 -9.46 -7.80
C TYR A 56 13.83 -9.95 -8.58
N ASP A 57 12.78 -10.39 -7.87
CA ASP A 57 11.58 -10.98 -8.49
C ASP A 57 10.71 -9.93 -9.21
N ASP A 58 10.63 -8.69 -8.70
CA ASP A 58 9.80 -7.62 -9.26
C ASP A 58 10.35 -7.01 -10.56
N THR A 59 11.65 -7.18 -10.83
CA THR A 59 12.32 -6.58 -11.99
C THR A 59 12.17 -7.45 -13.25
N GLU A 60 11.56 -8.63 -13.16
CA GLU A 60 11.46 -9.62 -14.25
C GLU A 60 12.82 -9.92 -14.91
N HIS A 61 13.83 -10.27 -14.10
CA HIS A 61 15.16 -10.68 -14.58
C HIS A 61 15.06 -11.88 -15.56
N SER A 62 15.89 -11.90 -16.61
CA SER A 62 15.87 -12.95 -17.63
C SER A 62 16.54 -14.25 -17.15
N GLU A 63 16.37 -15.35 -17.88
CA GLU A 63 17.02 -16.64 -17.55
C GLU A 63 18.56 -16.50 -17.50
N GLU A 64 19.15 -15.64 -18.33
CA GLU A 64 20.60 -15.36 -18.29
C GLU A 64 21.04 -14.64 -17.01
N ALA A 65 20.16 -13.85 -16.38
CA ALA A 65 20.43 -13.23 -15.09
C ALA A 65 20.39 -14.24 -13.94
N ASP A 66 19.52 -15.26 -14.04
CA ASP A 66 19.50 -16.39 -13.10
C ASP A 66 20.79 -17.21 -13.19
N GLU A 67 21.36 -17.43 -14.39
CA GLU A 67 22.66 -18.10 -14.56
C GLU A 67 23.81 -17.32 -13.91
N VAL A 68 23.87 -16.00 -14.13
CA VAL A 68 24.86 -15.14 -13.46
C VAL A 68 24.68 -15.17 -11.94
N LEU A 69 23.43 -15.20 -11.46
CA LEU A 69 23.14 -15.28 -10.04
C LEU A 69 23.67 -16.60 -9.44
N GLU A 70 23.60 -17.73 -10.15
CA GLU A 70 24.16 -19.01 -9.68
C GLU A 70 25.68 -18.95 -9.46
N ASP A 71 26.43 -18.26 -10.32
CA ASP A 71 27.88 -18.08 -10.19
C ASP A 71 28.28 -17.25 -8.95
N LEU A 72 27.37 -16.41 -8.45
CA LEU A 72 27.59 -15.56 -7.27
C LEU A 72 27.21 -16.26 -5.95
N LEU A 73 26.67 -17.48 -6.00
CA LEU A 73 26.16 -18.19 -4.84
C LEU A 73 27.28 -18.61 -3.88
N VAL A 74 27.23 -18.11 -2.63
CA VAL A 74 28.21 -18.44 -1.59
C VAL A 74 27.65 -19.26 -0.45
N GLY A 75 26.33 -19.38 -0.31
CA GLY A 75 25.72 -20.24 0.70
C GLY A 75 24.21 -20.11 0.82
N ILE A 76 23.68 -20.55 1.97
CA ILE A 76 22.25 -20.52 2.29
C ILE A 76 22.00 -19.87 3.64
N LEU A 77 20.82 -19.28 3.82
CA LEU A 77 20.43 -18.63 5.06
C LEU A 77 19.91 -19.66 6.08
N SER A 78 20.32 -19.52 7.34
CA SER A 78 19.85 -20.35 8.46
C SER A 78 18.37 -20.07 8.78
N SER A 79 17.60 -21.13 9.06
CA SER A 79 16.16 -21.07 9.39
C SER A 79 15.84 -20.51 10.77
N ASP A 80 16.82 -20.30 11.65
CA ASP A 80 16.60 -20.21 13.11
C ASP A 80 16.86 -18.82 13.75
N SER A 81 16.94 -17.72 13.00
CA SER A 81 17.31 -16.40 13.57
C SER A 81 16.21 -15.34 13.50
N ASN A 82 15.37 -15.30 14.55
CA ASN A 82 14.45 -14.19 14.85
C ASN A 82 14.68 -13.72 16.30
N SER A 83 15.57 -12.76 16.54
CA SER A 83 15.57 -11.84 17.71
C SER A 83 16.78 -10.89 17.74
N ALA A 84 16.53 -9.61 18.05
CA ALA A 84 17.53 -8.62 18.47
C ALA A 84 17.28 -8.23 19.96
N PRO A 85 18.30 -7.82 20.75
CA PRO A 85 18.22 -7.79 22.21
C PRO A 85 17.70 -6.47 22.82
N GLN A 86 16.98 -6.59 23.94
CA GLN A 86 16.41 -5.51 24.77
C GLN A 86 17.39 -4.98 25.83
N GLY A 87 17.38 -3.65 26.05
CA GLY A 87 18.06 -2.95 27.15
C GLY A 87 17.16 -2.70 28.37
N ALA A 88 17.78 -2.57 29.54
CA ALA A 88 17.24 -2.81 30.88
C ALA A 88 16.24 -1.77 31.48
N ASN A 89 15.48 -2.30 32.46
CA ASN A 89 14.41 -1.73 33.30
C ASN A 89 14.70 -0.43 34.09
N GLN A 90 13.65 0.39 34.26
CA GLN A 90 13.28 1.00 35.55
C GLN A 90 11.75 0.94 35.79
N PRO A 91 11.29 0.81 37.05
CA PRO A 91 9.90 0.49 37.37
C PRO A 91 9.03 1.74 37.50
N VAL A 92 7.88 1.76 36.83
CA VAL A 92 6.79 2.71 37.12
C VAL A 92 5.49 1.93 37.32
N THR A 93 4.81 2.29 38.41
CA THR A 93 3.58 1.77 38.97
C THR A 93 2.45 1.55 37.96
N GLN A 94 1.81 0.37 38.05
CA GLN A 94 0.71 -0.08 37.18
C GLN A 94 -0.63 0.57 37.56
N GLU A 95 -1.20 1.33 36.63
CA GLU A 95 -2.66 1.42 36.45
C GLU A 95 -3.16 0.20 35.64
N PRO A 96 -4.45 -0.17 35.71
CA PRO A 96 -4.96 -1.39 35.10
C PRO A 96 -4.78 -1.33 33.57
N ALA A 97 -4.00 -2.24 33.02
CA ALA A 97 -3.72 -2.31 31.59
C ALA A 97 -5.00 -2.52 30.79
N ALA A 98 -5.27 -1.59 29.86
CA ALA A 98 -6.17 -1.85 28.75
C ALA A 98 -5.69 -3.12 28.04
N GLN A 99 -6.58 -4.09 27.82
CA GLN A 99 -6.28 -5.30 27.06
C GLN A 99 -5.75 -4.88 25.68
N VAL A 100 -4.46 -5.15 25.42
CA VAL A 100 -3.82 -4.79 24.16
C VAL A 100 -4.43 -5.68 23.09
N ALA A 101 -5.17 -5.10 22.16
CA ALA A 101 -5.77 -5.82 21.04
C ALA A 101 -4.70 -6.56 20.23
N THR A 102 -4.92 -7.84 19.96
CA THR A 102 -3.98 -8.68 19.22
C THR A 102 -3.99 -8.29 17.73
N LYS A 103 -2.85 -7.81 17.22
CA LYS A 103 -2.65 -7.53 15.79
C LYS A 103 -2.55 -8.84 15.01
N THR A 104 -3.21 -8.88 13.84
CA THR A 104 -3.34 -10.13 13.09
C THR A 104 -2.34 -10.26 11.95
N LEU A 105 -2.11 -9.19 11.19
CA LEU A 105 -1.34 -9.22 9.95
C LEU A 105 0.13 -9.66 10.13
N GLN A 106 0.59 -10.55 9.25
CA GLN A 106 2.00 -10.96 9.14
C GLN A 106 2.59 -10.52 7.78
N PRO A 107 3.71 -9.77 7.77
CA PRO A 107 4.19 -9.12 6.53
C PRO A 107 4.69 -10.13 5.50
N ASP A 108 5.28 -11.23 5.95
CA ASP A 108 6.01 -12.16 5.09
C ASP A 108 5.33 -13.52 4.97
N HIS A 109 4.19 -13.70 5.65
CA HIS A 109 3.42 -14.94 5.64
C HIS A 109 1.97 -14.68 5.24
N PHE A 110 1.48 -15.50 4.31
CA PHE A 110 0.07 -15.51 3.96
C PHE A 110 -0.76 -16.17 5.06
N GLN A 111 -1.87 -15.54 5.40
CA GLN A 111 -2.85 -15.97 6.38
C GLN A 111 -4.21 -16.05 5.72
N GLU A 112 -5.05 -16.98 6.18
CA GLU A 112 -6.40 -17.14 5.66
C GLU A 112 -7.41 -16.27 6.41
N PHE A 113 -8.26 -15.57 5.67
CA PHE A 113 -9.36 -14.80 6.23
C PHE A 113 -10.67 -15.19 5.55
N LYS A 114 -11.69 -15.49 6.36
CA LYS A 114 -12.98 -16.01 5.90
C LYS A 114 -13.93 -14.89 5.54
N LEU A 115 -14.46 -14.92 4.31
CA LEU A 115 -15.56 -14.07 3.86
C LEU A 115 -16.82 -14.43 4.65
N VAL A 116 -17.44 -13.45 5.30
CA VAL A 116 -18.69 -13.64 6.04
C VAL A 116 -19.86 -12.88 5.43
N GLU A 117 -19.59 -11.81 4.69
CA GLU A 117 -20.63 -10.99 4.07
C GLU A 117 -20.13 -10.40 2.76
N LYS A 118 -20.99 -10.41 1.73
CA LYS A 118 -20.77 -9.72 0.44
C LYS A 118 -21.96 -8.80 0.20
N THR A 119 -21.71 -7.49 0.25
CA THR A 119 -22.73 -6.46 -0.01
C THR A 119 -22.53 -5.88 -1.40
N ILE A 120 -23.48 -6.10 -2.30
CA ILE A 120 -23.43 -5.55 -3.67
C ILE A 120 -23.73 -4.05 -3.63
N ILE A 121 -22.80 -3.23 -4.14
CA ILE A 121 -22.93 -1.77 -4.19
C ILE A 121 -23.40 -1.33 -5.58
N SER A 122 -22.86 -1.95 -6.63
CA SER A 122 -23.24 -1.69 -8.02
C SER A 122 -23.00 -2.93 -8.88
N HIS A 123 -23.25 -2.84 -10.19
CA HIS A 123 -23.07 -3.94 -11.14
C HIS A 123 -21.65 -4.53 -11.16
N ASN A 124 -20.63 -3.78 -10.72
CA ASN A 124 -19.24 -4.25 -10.69
C ASN A 124 -18.51 -3.88 -9.40
N VAL A 125 -19.20 -3.47 -8.33
CA VAL A 125 -18.58 -3.14 -7.05
C VAL A 125 -19.32 -3.81 -5.91
N ALA A 126 -18.56 -4.40 -4.98
CA ALA A 126 -19.09 -4.94 -3.74
C ALA A 126 -18.15 -4.65 -2.56
N ILE A 127 -18.73 -4.65 -1.36
CA ILE A 127 -17.99 -4.68 -0.09
C ILE A 127 -17.94 -6.14 0.38
N TYR A 128 -16.75 -6.59 0.74
CA TYR A 128 -16.47 -7.93 1.23
C TYR A 128 -15.97 -7.83 2.67
N ARG A 129 -16.70 -8.44 3.60
CA ARG A 129 -16.34 -8.47 5.02
C ARG A 129 -15.68 -9.79 5.36
N PHE A 130 -14.51 -9.71 5.97
CA PHE A 130 -13.74 -10.88 6.39
C PHE A 130 -13.57 -10.91 7.91
N ASN A 131 -13.71 -12.07 8.52
CA ASN A 131 -13.48 -12.24 9.95
C ASN A 131 -11.98 -12.25 10.28
N LEU A 132 -11.64 -11.60 11.39
CA LEU A 132 -10.36 -11.77 12.07
C LEU A 132 -10.41 -13.00 13.00
N PRO A 133 -9.27 -13.49 13.53
CA PRO A 133 -9.19 -14.71 14.34
C PRO A 133 -10.07 -14.70 15.61
N SER A 134 -10.34 -13.53 16.17
CA SER A 134 -11.25 -13.36 17.31
C SER A 134 -12.03 -12.04 17.20
N PRO A 135 -13.19 -11.91 17.87
CA PRO A 135 -13.96 -10.65 17.91
C PRO A 135 -13.18 -9.45 18.47
N GLU A 136 -12.14 -9.70 19.28
CA GLU A 136 -11.29 -8.67 19.89
C GLU A 136 -10.00 -8.39 19.09
N SER A 137 -9.70 -9.21 18.09
CA SER A 137 -8.54 -9.01 17.21
C SER A 137 -8.72 -7.77 16.36
N ILE A 138 -7.61 -7.09 16.09
CA ILE A 138 -7.54 -6.01 15.09
C ILE A 138 -6.69 -6.47 13.90
N LEU A 139 -6.90 -5.86 12.75
CA LEU A 139 -6.11 -6.18 11.57
C LEU A 139 -4.65 -5.79 11.81
N GLY A 140 -4.43 -4.63 12.45
CA GLY A 140 -3.09 -4.14 12.79
C GLY A 140 -2.39 -3.51 11.59
N LEU A 141 -3.16 -2.88 10.70
CA LEU A 141 -2.67 -2.24 9.47
C LEU A 141 -2.35 -0.76 9.75
N PRO A 142 -1.07 -0.34 9.69
CA PRO A 142 -0.71 1.07 9.79
C PRO A 142 -1.43 1.93 8.74
N ILE A 143 -1.82 3.15 9.14
CA ILE A 143 -2.61 4.03 8.29
C ILE A 143 -1.79 4.47 7.08
N GLY A 144 -2.27 4.19 5.87
CA GLY A 144 -1.60 4.42 4.59
C GLY A 144 -0.90 3.18 4.01
N GLN A 145 -0.84 2.09 4.76
CA GLN A 145 -0.41 0.78 4.25
C GLN A 145 -1.59 -0.02 3.72
N HIS A 146 -1.29 -1.08 2.98
CA HIS A 146 -2.26 -1.98 2.37
C HIS A 146 -1.94 -3.45 2.67
N ILE A 147 -2.84 -4.35 2.27
CA ILE A 147 -2.63 -5.79 2.30
C ILE A 147 -2.38 -6.33 0.89
N SER A 148 -1.72 -7.47 0.79
CA SER A 148 -1.53 -8.22 -0.45
C SER A 148 -2.38 -9.48 -0.43
N ILE A 149 -3.23 -9.65 -1.45
CA ILE A 149 -4.07 -10.85 -1.63
C ILE A 149 -3.45 -11.71 -2.72
N SER A 150 -3.22 -12.98 -2.44
CA SER A 150 -2.75 -13.98 -3.42
C SER A 150 -3.85 -14.96 -3.80
N ALA A 151 -3.86 -15.38 -5.06
CA ALA A 151 -4.66 -16.51 -5.54
C ALA A 151 -3.97 -17.23 -6.71
N GLN A 152 -4.25 -18.52 -6.84
CA GLN A 152 -3.87 -19.32 -8.00
C GLN A 152 -4.86 -19.06 -9.15
N ILE A 153 -4.37 -18.48 -10.24
CA ILE A 153 -5.20 -18.07 -11.39
C ILE A 153 -5.00 -19.06 -12.55
N PRO A 154 -6.04 -19.74 -13.03
CA PRO A 154 -5.96 -20.65 -14.17
C PRO A 154 -5.45 -19.97 -15.43
N GLN A 155 -4.59 -20.65 -16.18
CA GLN A 155 -4.02 -20.20 -17.45
C GLN A 155 -4.64 -20.97 -18.64
N PRO A 156 -4.61 -20.42 -19.86
CA PRO A 156 -5.19 -21.08 -21.05
C PRO A 156 -4.56 -22.43 -21.39
N ASP A 157 -3.32 -22.67 -20.97
CA ASP A 157 -2.58 -23.93 -21.18
C ASP A 157 -2.92 -25.03 -20.16
N GLY A 158 -3.86 -24.76 -19.23
CA GLY A 158 -4.28 -25.67 -18.18
C GLY A 158 -3.43 -25.60 -16.90
N THR A 159 -2.40 -24.76 -16.86
CA THR A 159 -1.62 -24.50 -15.65
C THR A 159 -2.30 -23.46 -14.75
N SER A 160 -1.71 -23.19 -13.58
CA SER A 160 -2.11 -22.09 -12.70
C SER A 160 -0.91 -21.22 -12.37
N LYS A 161 -1.13 -19.91 -12.34
CA LYS A 161 -0.12 -18.91 -11.97
C LYS A 161 -0.55 -18.24 -10.67
N GLU A 162 0.35 -18.17 -9.70
CA GLU A 162 0.11 -17.36 -8.51
C GLU A 162 0.13 -15.87 -8.87
N VAL A 163 -0.92 -15.15 -8.50
CA VAL A 163 -1.03 -13.72 -8.74
C VAL A 163 -1.30 -13.03 -7.42
N THR A 164 -0.52 -11.99 -7.13
CA THR A 164 -0.73 -11.14 -5.95
C THR A 164 -1.17 -9.74 -6.34
N ARG A 165 -2.13 -9.15 -5.62
CA ARG A 165 -2.58 -7.75 -5.81
C ARG A 165 -2.80 -7.03 -4.49
N SER A 166 -2.56 -5.73 -4.49
CA SER A 166 -2.73 -4.85 -3.32
C SER A 166 -4.17 -4.37 -3.16
N TYR A 167 -4.65 -4.38 -1.91
CA TYR A 167 -5.96 -3.86 -1.53
C TYR A 167 -5.85 -3.07 -0.24
N THR A 168 -6.52 -1.92 -0.17
CA THR A 168 -6.58 -1.11 1.06
C THR A 168 -7.95 -1.31 1.73
N PRO A 169 -8.02 -1.86 2.95
CA PRO A 169 -9.27 -1.94 3.70
C PRO A 169 -9.93 -0.57 3.92
N ILE A 170 -11.26 -0.57 3.95
CA ILE A 170 -12.09 0.63 4.22
C ILE A 170 -12.60 0.70 5.66
N SER A 171 -12.27 -0.32 6.46
CA SER A 171 -12.37 -0.38 7.92
C SER A 171 -11.01 -0.09 8.57
N GLY A 172 -11.01 0.19 9.87
CA GLY A 172 -9.79 0.42 10.66
C GLY A 172 -9.80 -0.39 11.95
N ASP A 173 -8.70 -0.33 12.71
CA ASP A 173 -8.53 -1.04 13.99
C ASP A 173 -9.52 -0.60 15.08
N ASP A 174 -10.32 0.45 14.85
CA ASP A 174 -11.48 0.84 15.67
C ASP A 174 -12.70 -0.09 15.51
N GLN A 175 -12.66 -1.01 14.55
CA GLN A 175 -13.69 -2.01 14.30
C GLN A 175 -13.07 -3.41 14.44
N PRO A 176 -12.90 -3.91 15.68
CA PRO A 176 -12.29 -5.21 15.91
C PRO A 176 -13.19 -6.34 15.41
N GLY A 177 -12.57 -7.51 15.18
CA GLY A 177 -13.25 -8.73 14.76
C GLY A 177 -13.41 -8.91 13.25
N CYS A 178 -13.32 -7.85 12.45
CA CYS A 178 -13.42 -7.97 10.99
C CYS A 178 -12.63 -6.89 10.24
N PHE A 179 -12.53 -7.05 8.93
CA PHE A 179 -12.17 -5.96 8.03
C PHE A 179 -12.96 -6.01 6.72
N ASP A 180 -13.15 -4.83 6.12
CA ASP A 180 -13.97 -4.66 4.93
C ASP A 180 -13.11 -4.21 3.74
N LEU A 181 -13.28 -4.89 2.60
CA LEU A 181 -12.67 -4.53 1.32
C LEU A 181 -13.73 -4.05 0.33
N LEU A 182 -13.54 -2.85 -0.22
CA LEU A 182 -14.32 -2.35 -1.36
C LEU A 182 -13.60 -2.72 -2.66
N ILE A 183 -14.18 -3.61 -3.46
CA ILE A 183 -13.52 -4.12 -4.67
C ILE A 183 -14.40 -3.90 -5.88
N LYS A 184 -13.81 -3.27 -6.91
CA LYS A 184 -14.36 -3.21 -8.26
C LYS A 184 -13.90 -4.44 -9.06
N SER A 185 -14.84 -5.24 -9.52
CA SER A 185 -14.60 -6.40 -10.39
C SER A 185 -14.38 -5.95 -11.82
N TYR A 186 -13.34 -6.49 -12.46
CA TYR A 186 -13.03 -6.28 -13.87
C TYR A 186 -13.19 -7.62 -14.60
N PRO A 187 -13.87 -7.67 -15.76
CA PRO A 187 -14.08 -8.93 -16.48
C PRO A 187 -12.79 -9.69 -16.80
N GLN A 188 -11.71 -8.96 -17.11
CA GLN A 188 -10.37 -9.52 -17.36
C GLN A 188 -9.41 -9.34 -16.18
N GLY A 189 -9.92 -8.99 -15.00
CA GLY A 189 -9.11 -8.88 -13.80
C GLY A 189 -8.82 -10.27 -13.21
N ASN A 190 -7.61 -10.47 -12.72
CA ASN A 190 -7.22 -11.72 -12.07
C ASN A 190 -7.86 -11.83 -10.67
N ILE A 191 -7.28 -11.12 -9.69
CA ILE A 191 -7.70 -11.21 -8.29
C ILE A 191 -9.08 -10.59 -8.06
N SER A 192 -9.42 -9.50 -8.74
CA SER A 192 -10.73 -8.87 -8.60
C SER A 192 -11.87 -9.81 -9.03
N ARG A 193 -11.67 -10.60 -10.08
CA ARG A 193 -12.65 -11.58 -10.55
C ARG A 193 -12.68 -12.80 -9.63
N TYR A 194 -11.53 -13.28 -9.19
CA TYR A 194 -11.45 -14.34 -8.18
C TYR A 194 -12.27 -13.98 -6.93
N ILE A 195 -12.06 -12.78 -6.36
CA ILE A 195 -12.81 -12.33 -5.18
C ILE A 195 -14.31 -12.19 -5.48
N ASP A 196 -14.68 -11.72 -6.68
CA ASP A 196 -16.08 -11.62 -7.08
C ASP A 196 -16.80 -12.98 -7.15
N THR A 197 -16.09 -14.07 -7.44
CA THR A 197 -16.65 -15.42 -7.40
C THR A 197 -16.84 -15.98 -5.99
N LEU A 198 -16.29 -15.33 -4.95
CA LEU A 198 -16.39 -15.83 -3.59
C LEU A 198 -17.80 -15.71 -3.03
N VAL A 199 -18.17 -16.72 -2.24
CA VAL A 199 -19.39 -16.75 -1.43
C VAL A 199 -19.02 -16.84 0.06
N PRO A 200 -19.89 -16.34 0.97
CA PRO A 200 -19.64 -16.45 2.40
C PRO A 200 -19.29 -17.88 2.84
N GLY A 201 -18.28 -17.99 3.71
CA GLY A 201 -17.69 -19.24 4.17
C GLY A 201 -16.34 -19.57 3.53
N GLN A 202 -16.01 -18.98 2.38
CA GLN A 202 -14.73 -19.17 1.69
C GLN A 202 -13.64 -18.23 2.19
N ASN A 203 -12.37 -18.62 2.01
CA ASN A 203 -11.21 -17.87 2.48
C ASN A 203 -10.49 -17.13 1.34
N ILE A 204 -9.79 -16.06 1.70
CA ILE A 204 -8.73 -15.43 0.90
C ILE A 204 -7.38 -15.59 1.60
N HIS A 205 -6.29 -15.58 0.83
CA HIS A 205 -4.92 -15.58 1.36
C HIS A 205 -4.36 -14.16 1.37
N VAL A 206 -4.00 -13.68 2.55
CA VAL A 206 -3.58 -12.30 2.77
C VAL A 206 -2.25 -12.24 3.51
N ARG A 207 -1.32 -11.40 3.06
CA ARG A 207 -0.16 -10.97 3.86
C ARG A 207 -0.13 -9.46 3.97
N GLY A 208 0.55 -8.95 5.00
CA GLY A 208 0.68 -7.52 5.22
C GLY A 208 1.17 -7.20 6.63
N PRO A 209 1.36 -5.92 6.97
CA PRO A 209 1.10 -4.79 6.11
C PRO A 209 2.19 -4.59 5.04
N LYS A 210 1.87 -3.90 3.94
CA LYS A 210 2.77 -3.54 2.85
C LYS A 210 2.63 -2.06 2.48
N GLY A 211 3.66 -1.50 1.85
CA GLY A 211 3.72 -0.09 1.45
C GLY A 211 4.56 0.78 2.40
N SER A 212 5.10 1.87 1.86
CA SER A 212 6.03 2.76 2.58
C SER A 212 5.34 3.91 3.32
N PHE A 213 4.07 4.20 3.03
CA PHE A 213 3.36 5.31 3.65
C PHE A 213 2.83 4.94 5.03
N VAL A 214 3.15 5.74 6.04
CA VAL A 214 2.56 5.64 7.38
C VAL A 214 2.16 7.03 7.86
N TYR A 215 0.86 7.25 7.99
CA TYR A 215 0.32 8.49 8.53
C TYR A 215 0.57 8.59 10.04
N THR A 216 0.98 9.77 10.48
CA THR A 216 0.99 10.15 11.90
C THR A 216 0.29 11.51 12.07
N PRO A 217 -0.41 11.74 13.20
CA PRO A 217 -1.13 12.99 13.43
C PRO A 217 -0.25 14.22 13.19
N ASN A 218 -0.77 15.22 12.48
CA ASN A 218 -0.06 16.47 12.17
C ASN A 218 1.24 16.32 11.36
N MET A 219 1.51 15.18 10.70
CA MET A 219 2.75 15.00 9.91
C MET A 219 2.94 16.05 8.79
N VAL A 220 1.83 16.60 8.31
CA VAL A 220 1.78 17.75 7.40
C VAL A 220 0.61 18.65 7.79
N ARG A 221 0.68 19.91 7.41
CA ARG A 221 -0.39 20.88 7.65
C ARG A 221 -1.61 20.58 6.78
N HIS A 222 -1.41 20.16 5.53
CA HIS A 222 -2.50 19.94 4.58
C HIS A 222 -2.14 18.85 3.56
N PHE A 223 -3.05 17.90 3.36
CA PHE A 223 -3.03 17.00 2.22
C PHE A 223 -3.87 17.53 1.05
N GLY A 224 -3.29 17.51 -0.15
CA GLY A 224 -4.06 17.47 -1.39
C GLY A 224 -4.17 16.03 -1.86
N MET A 225 -5.35 15.45 -1.96
CA MET A 225 -5.55 14.07 -2.40
C MET A 225 -6.19 14.06 -3.79
N ILE A 226 -5.72 13.17 -4.67
CA ILE A 226 -6.32 12.97 -5.99
C ILE A 226 -6.56 11.46 -6.17
N ALA A 227 -7.84 11.08 -6.16
CA ALA A 227 -8.27 9.69 -6.27
C ALA A 227 -9.05 9.44 -7.57
N GLY A 228 -8.86 8.26 -8.15
CA GLY A 228 -9.66 7.76 -9.28
C GLY A 228 -10.25 6.38 -8.99
N GLY A 229 -11.57 6.22 -9.10
CA GLY A 229 -12.23 4.93 -8.88
C GLY A 229 -11.94 4.32 -7.49
N THR A 230 -11.40 3.11 -7.44
CA THR A 230 -11.03 2.41 -6.19
C THR A 230 -9.84 3.03 -5.46
N GLY A 231 -9.12 3.97 -6.10
CA GLY A 231 -8.06 4.75 -5.45
C GLY A 231 -8.53 5.63 -4.29
N ILE A 232 -9.85 5.71 -4.05
CA ILE A 232 -10.42 6.34 -2.86
C ILE A 232 -10.08 5.60 -1.55
N THR A 233 -9.79 4.30 -1.61
CA THR A 233 -9.60 3.46 -0.42
C THR A 233 -8.44 3.90 0.49
N PRO A 234 -7.20 4.15 0.00
CA PRO A 234 -6.14 4.71 0.84
C PRO A 234 -6.45 6.13 1.32
N MET A 235 -7.12 6.95 0.51
CA MET A 235 -7.49 8.32 0.90
C MET A 235 -8.47 8.29 2.07
N LEU A 236 -9.50 7.43 2.00
CA LEU A 236 -10.49 7.28 3.05
C LEU A 236 -9.86 6.76 4.36
N GLN A 237 -8.90 5.84 4.27
CA GLN A 237 -8.16 5.35 5.45
C GLN A 237 -7.48 6.51 6.21
N ILE A 238 -6.80 7.40 5.48
CA ILE A 238 -6.13 8.58 6.05
C ILE A 238 -7.15 9.61 6.56
N ILE A 239 -8.20 9.91 5.79
CA ILE A 239 -9.24 10.88 6.19
C ILE A 239 -9.90 10.44 7.50
N ASN A 240 -10.28 9.16 7.63
CA ASN A 240 -10.89 8.68 8.88
C ASN A 240 -9.93 8.80 10.07
N ALA A 241 -8.63 8.53 9.87
CA ALA A 241 -7.63 8.66 10.92
C ALA A 241 -7.49 10.11 11.40
N ILE A 242 -7.45 11.07 10.47
CA ILE A 242 -7.43 12.51 10.77
C ILE A 242 -8.68 12.93 11.55
N VAL A 243 -9.87 12.57 11.05
CA VAL A 243 -11.16 12.95 11.65
C VAL A 243 -11.30 12.37 13.07
N ARG A 244 -10.87 11.12 13.29
CA ARG A 244 -10.83 10.52 14.63
C ARG A 244 -9.78 11.20 15.52
N GLY A 245 -8.64 11.57 14.94
CA GLY A 245 -7.53 12.25 15.62
C GLY A 245 -7.87 13.66 16.11
N ARG A 246 -8.95 14.29 15.62
CA ARG A 246 -9.37 15.65 16.04
C ARG A 246 -9.48 15.80 17.56
N ALA A 247 -10.08 14.81 18.23
CA ALA A 247 -10.24 14.81 19.68
C ALA A 247 -8.89 14.80 20.43
N SER A 248 -7.83 14.36 19.77
CA SER A 248 -6.46 14.26 20.30
C SER A 248 -5.51 15.31 19.71
N GLY A 249 -6.03 16.38 19.08
CA GLY A 249 -5.23 17.51 18.61
C GLY A 249 -4.71 17.40 17.18
N ASP A 250 -5.26 16.50 16.36
CA ASP A 250 -4.97 16.47 14.93
C ASP A 250 -5.63 17.65 14.21
N VAL A 251 -4.85 18.54 13.62
CA VAL A 251 -5.32 19.73 12.90
C VAL A 251 -5.08 19.66 11.39
N THR A 252 -4.60 18.51 10.88
CA THR A 252 -4.32 18.33 9.44
C THR A 252 -5.55 18.61 8.59
N GLN A 253 -5.38 19.41 7.53
CA GLN A 253 -6.42 19.72 6.56
C GLN A 253 -6.40 18.73 5.39
N VAL A 254 -7.53 18.53 4.71
CA VAL A 254 -7.64 17.69 3.51
C VAL A 254 -8.50 18.37 2.45
N ASP A 255 -7.97 18.49 1.24
CA ASP A 255 -8.72 18.72 0.00
C ASP A 255 -8.58 17.49 -0.91
N LEU A 256 -9.68 16.80 -1.19
CA LEU A 256 -9.73 15.63 -2.05
C LEU A 256 -10.40 15.96 -3.39
N ILE A 257 -9.69 15.76 -4.50
CA ILE A 257 -10.28 15.64 -5.84
C ILE A 257 -10.59 14.17 -6.09
N PHE A 258 -11.87 13.83 -6.28
CA PHE A 258 -12.29 12.46 -6.56
C PHE A 258 -12.92 12.36 -7.95
N ALA A 259 -12.23 11.67 -8.85
CA ALA A 259 -12.55 11.59 -10.26
C ALA A 259 -13.14 10.22 -10.66
N ASN A 260 -14.28 10.25 -11.35
CA ASN A 260 -14.98 9.06 -11.82
C ASN A 260 -15.55 9.29 -13.23
N VAL A 261 -15.98 8.22 -13.91
CA VAL A 261 -16.55 8.36 -15.26
C VAL A 261 -17.97 8.90 -15.17
N ASN A 262 -18.86 8.20 -14.47
CA ASN A 262 -20.26 8.59 -14.30
C ASN A 262 -20.59 8.85 -12.81
N SER A 263 -21.74 9.46 -12.53
CA SER A 263 -22.17 9.76 -11.15
C SER A 263 -22.34 8.53 -10.26
N GLU A 264 -22.79 7.43 -10.84
CA GLU A 264 -22.98 6.13 -10.19
C GLU A 264 -21.65 5.41 -9.89
N ASP A 265 -20.55 5.84 -10.51
CA ASP A 265 -19.21 5.31 -10.23
C ASP A 265 -18.59 5.94 -8.97
N ILE A 266 -19.21 6.96 -8.36
CA ILE A 266 -18.68 7.64 -7.17
C ILE A 266 -18.84 6.73 -5.94
N LEU A 267 -17.78 5.99 -5.64
CA LEU A 267 -17.76 5.04 -4.55
C LEU A 267 -17.79 5.74 -3.19
N LEU A 268 -18.59 5.22 -2.25
CA LEU A 268 -18.67 5.71 -0.87
C LEU A 268 -19.10 7.19 -0.75
N LYS A 269 -19.82 7.73 -1.76
CA LYS A 269 -20.21 9.14 -1.80
C LYS A 269 -20.91 9.63 -0.53
N GLU A 270 -21.89 8.88 -0.02
CA GLU A 270 -22.64 9.28 1.17
C GLU A 270 -21.74 9.37 2.41
N ARG A 271 -20.78 8.44 2.56
CA ARG A 271 -19.81 8.45 3.65
C ARG A 271 -18.87 9.64 3.54
N LEU A 272 -18.39 9.93 2.32
CA LEU A 272 -17.53 11.08 2.02
C LEU A 272 -18.24 12.41 2.31
N ASP A 273 -19.47 12.58 1.83
CA ASP A 273 -20.28 13.77 2.08
C ASP A 273 -20.57 13.95 3.58
N ALA A 274 -20.83 12.86 4.30
CA ALA A 274 -21.05 12.89 5.75
C ALA A 274 -19.80 13.37 6.50
N LEU A 275 -18.61 12.89 6.12
CA LEU A 275 -17.33 13.33 6.70
C LEU A 275 -17.11 14.83 6.46
N ALA A 276 -17.26 15.30 5.22
CA ALA A 276 -17.08 16.71 4.87
C ALA A 276 -18.13 17.63 5.54
N LYS A 277 -19.31 17.10 5.87
CA LYS A 277 -20.35 17.85 6.58
C LYS A 277 -20.03 18.07 8.06
N VAL A 278 -19.37 17.10 8.71
CA VAL A 278 -19.08 17.15 10.15
C VAL A 278 -17.70 17.71 10.48
N ASP A 279 -16.75 17.65 9.54
CA ASP A 279 -15.40 18.19 9.71
C ASP A 279 -15.08 19.21 8.60
N ALA A 280 -15.09 20.50 8.96
CA ALA A 280 -14.76 21.60 8.04
C ALA A 280 -13.31 21.54 7.51
N GLY A 281 -12.45 20.76 8.15
CA GLY A 281 -11.09 20.47 7.70
C GLY A 281 -11.00 19.47 6.54
N VAL A 282 -12.11 18.82 6.16
CA VAL A 282 -12.21 17.88 5.05
C VAL A 282 -13.11 18.45 3.96
N ARG A 283 -12.56 18.63 2.76
CA ARG A 283 -13.28 19.14 1.58
C ARG A 283 -13.13 18.18 0.42
N ILE A 284 -14.23 17.95 -0.30
CA ILE A 284 -14.31 16.94 -1.35
C ILE A 284 -14.85 17.59 -2.62
N HIS A 285 -14.07 17.45 -3.69
CA HIS A 285 -14.32 18.03 -5.00
C HIS A 285 -14.51 16.89 -5.99
N TYR A 286 -15.76 16.65 -6.39
CA TYR A 286 -16.07 15.57 -7.34
C TYR A 286 -15.85 16.01 -8.78
N VAL A 287 -15.30 15.12 -9.61
CA VAL A 287 -15.03 15.35 -11.04
C VAL A 287 -15.57 14.18 -11.85
N LEU A 288 -16.36 14.47 -12.90
CA LEU A 288 -16.97 13.44 -13.75
C LEU A 288 -16.62 13.63 -15.22
N ASN A 289 -16.33 12.54 -15.93
CA ASN A 289 -16.25 12.57 -17.40
C ASN A 289 -17.63 12.80 -18.03
N ASN A 290 -18.65 12.10 -17.52
CA ASN A 290 -20.02 12.09 -18.02
C ASN A 290 -20.97 12.60 -16.92
N PRO A 291 -21.01 13.91 -16.64
CA PRO A 291 -21.84 14.45 -15.58
C PRO A 291 -23.34 14.40 -15.92
N PRO A 292 -24.23 14.16 -14.93
CA PRO A 292 -25.67 14.34 -15.13
C PRO A 292 -26.03 15.81 -15.33
N ALA A 293 -27.23 16.08 -15.85
CA ALA A 293 -27.75 17.44 -15.96
C ALA A 293 -27.80 18.13 -14.58
N GLY A 294 -27.32 19.39 -14.53
CA GLY A 294 -27.26 20.16 -13.28
C GLY A 294 -26.04 19.86 -12.40
N TRP A 295 -25.06 19.09 -12.88
CA TRP A 295 -23.80 18.86 -12.17
C TRP A 295 -23.04 20.17 -11.93
N THR A 296 -22.57 20.35 -10.69
CA THR A 296 -21.84 21.55 -10.25
C THR A 296 -20.37 21.30 -9.93
N GLY A 297 -19.92 20.03 -10.01
CA GLY A 297 -18.53 19.65 -9.79
C GLY A 297 -17.65 19.87 -11.02
N GLY A 298 -16.44 19.31 -10.99
CA GLY A 298 -15.54 19.32 -12.14
C GLY A 298 -16.06 18.43 -13.27
N VAL A 299 -15.68 18.76 -14.50
CA VAL A 299 -16.07 18.03 -15.71
C VAL A 299 -14.84 17.66 -16.53
N GLY A 300 -14.80 16.42 -17.01
CA GLY A 300 -13.70 15.88 -17.81
C GLY A 300 -12.61 15.24 -16.96
N PHE A 301 -11.37 15.27 -17.45
CA PHE A 301 -10.21 14.80 -16.70
C PHE A 301 -9.72 15.87 -15.72
N VAL A 302 -9.09 15.45 -14.62
CA VAL A 302 -8.46 16.37 -13.67
C VAL A 302 -7.33 17.12 -14.37
N GLY A 303 -7.46 18.45 -14.46
CA GLY A 303 -6.50 19.36 -15.08
C GLY A 303 -5.72 20.20 -14.07
N ALA A 304 -4.71 20.92 -14.57
CA ALA A 304 -3.89 21.83 -13.76
C ALA A 304 -4.71 22.98 -13.13
N ASP A 305 -5.78 23.41 -13.80
CA ASP A 305 -6.74 24.39 -13.30
C ASP A 305 -7.48 23.88 -12.05
N MET A 306 -7.97 22.63 -12.08
CA MET A 306 -8.64 22.01 -10.94
C MET A 306 -7.70 21.82 -9.75
N VAL A 307 -6.48 21.32 -10.02
CA VAL A 307 -5.45 21.16 -8.98
C VAL A 307 -5.10 22.50 -8.36
N SER A 308 -4.89 23.54 -9.17
CA SER A 308 -4.56 24.89 -8.68
C SER A 308 -5.70 25.54 -7.90
N LYS A 309 -6.94 25.25 -8.29
CA LYS A 309 -8.15 25.83 -7.67
C LYS A 309 -8.45 25.20 -6.31
N TRP A 310 -8.29 23.89 -6.19
CA TRP A 310 -8.82 23.14 -5.05
C TRP A 310 -7.76 22.59 -4.10
N LEU A 311 -6.54 22.30 -4.56
CA LEU A 311 -5.50 21.72 -3.70
C LEU A 311 -4.58 22.79 -3.08
N PRO A 312 -3.94 22.51 -1.94
CA PRO A 312 -3.00 23.43 -1.30
C PRO A 312 -1.78 23.73 -2.17
N LYS A 313 -1.41 25.00 -2.33
CA LYS A 313 -0.20 25.41 -3.06
C LYS A 313 1.07 24.71 -2.53
N PRO A 314 2.08 24.47 -3.39
CA PRO A 314 3.32 23.82 -2.99
C PRO A 314 4.01 24.50 -1.82
N LYS A 315 4.36 23.71 -0.80
CA LYS A 315 5.17 24.11 0.36
C LYS A 315 5.68 22.87 1.08
N ASN A 316 6.75 22.99 1.86
CA ASN A 316 7.38 21.85 2.55
C ASN A 316 6.47 21.18 3.60
N ASP A 317 5.41 21.85 4.06
CA ASP A 317 4.41 21.33 5.01
C ASP A 317 3.13 20.83 4.33
N ILE A 318 3.18 20.61 3.01
CA ILE A 318 2.09 20.11 2.17
C ILE A 318 2.50 18.78 1.55
N LYS A 319 1.56 17.85 1.42
CA LYS A 319 1.77 16.61 0.68
C LYS A 319 0.61 16.34 -0.27
N ILE A 320 0.93 15.96 -1.49
CA ILE A 320 -0.02 15.47 -2.49
C ILE A 320 -0.02 13.95 -2.48
N LEU A 321 -1.19 13.35 -2.37
CA LEU A 321 -1.38 11.90 -2.43
C LEU A 321 -2.16 11.51 -3.68
N LEU A 322 -1.65 10.54 -4.43
CA LEU A 322 -2.21 10.08 -5.69
C LEU A 322 -2.55 8.59 -5.61
N CYS A 323 -3.76 8.21 -6.01
CA CYS A 323 -4.11 6.79 -6.21
C CYS A 323 -5.21 6.65 -7.27
N GLY A 324 -5.01 5.77 -8.25
CA GLY A 324 -5.92 5.62 -9.38
C GLY A 324 -5.27 4.91 -10.56
N PRO A 325 -5.93 4.89 -11.73
CA PRO A 325 -5.41 4.23 -12.92
C PRO A 325 -4.04 4.77 -13.36
N PRO A 326 -3.13 3.93 -13.91
CA PRO A 326 -1.79 4.36 -14.30
C PRO A 326 -1.72 5.60 -15.22
N PRO A 327 -2.63 5.79 -16.21
CA PRO A 327 -2.64 7.01 -17.02
C PRO A 327 -2.94 8.27 -16.19
N MET A 328 -3.84 8.15 -15.20
CA MET A 328 -4.17 9.25 -14.30
C MET A 328 -2.97 9.61 -13.42
N ILE A 329 -2.32 8.62 -12.81
CA ILE A 329 -1.12 8.84 -11.98
C ILE A 329 -0.02 9.53 -12.80
N SER A 330 0.23 9.04 -14.02
CA SER A 330 1.24 9.61 -14.92
C SER A 330 0.94 11.07 -15.27
N ALA A 331 -0.34 11.40 -15.52
CA ALA A 331 -0.75 12.78 -15.78
C ALA A 331 -0.61 13.67 -14.53
N MET A 332 -1.02 13.18 -13.36
CA MET A 332 -0.97 13.95 -12.11
C MET A 332 0.46 14.24 -11.64
N LYS A 333 1.40 13.30 -11.82
CA LYS A 333 2.83 13.54 -11.56
C LYS A 333 3.36 14.71 -12.41
N LYS A 334 3.01 14.78 -13.70
CA LYS A 334 3.40 15.88 -14.60
C LYS A 334 2.72 17.21 -14.25
N ILE A 335 1.42 17.18 -13.96
CA ILE A 335 0.64 18.38 -13.62
C ILE A 335 1.13 18.98 -12.31
N THR A 336 1.30 18.18 -11.26
CA THR A 336 1.84 18.67 -9.97
C THR A 336 3.23 19.25 -10.16
N GLN A 337 4.14 18.58 -10.86
CA GLN A 337 5.45 19.17 -11.16
C GLN A 337 5.35 20.52 -11.89
N SER A 338 4.47 20.65 -12.89
CA SER A 338 4.26 21.90 -13.62
C SER A 338 3.70 23.06 -12.76
N LEU A 339 3.06 22.72 -11.64
CA LEU A 339 2.50 23.66 -10.68
C LEU A 339 3.47 24.01 -9.55
N GLY A 340 4.70 23.49 -9.60
CA GLY A 340 5.77 23.83 -8.66
C GLY A 340 5.85 22.92 -7.42
N TYR A 341 5.20 21.76 -7.45
CA TYR A 341 5.48 20.71 -6.46
C TYR A 341 6.78 19.98 -6.83
N ASP A 342 7.41 19.33 -5.85
CA ASP A 342 8.59 18.51 -6.07
C ASP A 342 8.29 17.39 -7.08
N ALA A 343 9.30 17.05 -7.89
CA ALA A 343 9.17 15.98 -8.87
C ALA A 343 8.89 14.65 -8.16
N ALA A 344 7.78 14.00 -8.53
CA ALA A 344 7.45 12.68 -8.01
C ALA A 344 8.46 11.63 -8.49
N ARG A 345 8.95 10.80 -7.57
CA ARG A 345 9.83 9.68 -7.91
C ARG A 345 9.08 8.58 -8.68
N PRO A 346 9.79 7.66 -9.36
CA PRO A 346 9.19 6.44 -9.90
C PRO A 346 8.48 5.65 -8.79
N ALA A 347 9.20 5.32 -7.71
CA ALA A 347 8.69 4.74 -6.48
C ALA A 347 8.68 5.79 -5.35
N SER A 348 7.51 5.99 -4.74
CA SER A 348 7.30 7.04 -3.74
C SER A 348 7.95 6.69 -2.40
N LYS A 349 8.61 7.68 -1.78
CA LYS A 349 9.12 7.59 -0.41
C LYS A 349 8.30 8.46 0.53
N LEU A 350 8.28 8.13 1.82
CA LEU A 350 7.43 8.81 2.81
C LEU A 350 7.69 10.33 2.85
N GLU A 351 8.94 10.75 2.66
CA GLU A 351 9.33 12.16 2.66
C GLU A 351 8.85 12.95 1.43
N ASP A 352 8.52 12.28 0.31
CA ASP A 352 8.23 12.95 -0.95
C ASP A 352 7.00 13.84 -0.87
N GLN A 353 7.09 15.07 -1.41
CA GLN A 353 5.94 15.98 -1.43
C GLN A 353 4.78 15.43 -2.26
N VAL A 354 5.06 14.67 -3.32
CA VAL A 354 4.06 13.99 -4.15
C VAL A 354 4.24 12.49 -4.00
N PHE A 355 3.29 11.83 -3.34
CA PHE A 355 3.30 10.40 -3.06
C PHE A 355 2.21 9.71 -3.90
N ALA A 356 2.60 8.79 -4.77
CA ALA A 356 1.69 7.86 -5.42
C ALA A 356 1.70 6.51 -4.71
N PHE A 357 0.50 6.03 -4.33
CA PHE A 357 0.29 4.72 -3.69
C PHE A 357 0.48 3.55 -4.64
#